data_AF-A0A453ABU9-F1
#
_entry.id   AF-A0A453ABU9-F1
#
_cell.length_a   1.000
_cell.length_b   1.000
_cell.length_c   1.000
_cell.angle_alpha   90.00
_cell.angle_beta   90.00
_cell.angle_gamma   90.00
#
_symmetry.space_group_name_H-M   'P 1'
#
loop_
_entity.id
_entity.type
_entity.pdbx_description
1 polymer ?
#
loop_
_entity_poly.entity_id
_entity_poly.type
_entity_poly.pdbx_seq_one_letter_code
_entity_poly.pdbx_strand_id
1 'polypeptide(L)' 'PIKVGDVLVFKYKAIAHNVVQVSEEDYNACTVSRPSPTYRSGNDHIKVTSSGRFFFICYVKTPLHCENGMKIAITVQ' A
#
# COMPACT_ATOMS: atom_id res chain seq x y z
N PRO A 1 -0.83 -9.38 15.77
CA PRO A 1 0.26 -8.39 15.63
C PRO A 1 1.13 -8.80 14.43
N ILE A 2 1.48 -7.86 13.55
CA ILE A 2 2.36 -8.12 12.41
C ILE A 2 3.80 -7.95 12.88
N LYS A 3 4.67 -8.89 12.51
CA LYS A 3 6.06 -8.94 12.97
C LYS A 3 7.06 -8.83 11.81
N VAL A 4 8.29 -8.42 12.13
CA VAL A 4 9.40 -8.51 11.18
C VAL A 4 9.51 -9.95 10.65
N GLY A 5 9.55 -10.08 9.32
CA GLY A 5 9.60 -11.35 8.62
C GLY A 5 8.26 -11.81 8.03
N ASP A 6 7.14 -11.26 8.50
CA ASP A 6 5.80 -11.55 7.95
C ASP A 6 5.68 -11.11 6.49
N VAL A 7 4.72 -11.69 5.79
CA VAL A 7 4.38 -11.33 4.40
C VAL A 7 2.97 -10.77 4.36
N LEU A 8 2.86 -9.53 3.88
CA LEU A 8 1.59 -8.90 3.58
C LEU A 8 1.14 -9.37 2.19
N VAL A 9 -0.05 -9.98 2.11
CA VAL A 9 -0.61 -10.48 0.86
C VAL A 9 -1.78 -9.60 0.43
N PHE A 10 -1.59 -8.85 -0.66
CA PHE A 10 -2.64 -8.01 -1.24
C PHE A 10 -3.27 -8.70 -2.44
N LYS A 11 -4.54 -9.09 -2.31
CA LYS A 11 -5.32 -9.73 -3.38
C LYS A 11 -6.35 -8.76 -3.96
N TYR A 12 -6.34 -8.56 -5.27
CA TYR A 12 -7.24 -7.65 -5.97
C TYR A 12 -7.31 -7.96 -7.47
N LYS A 13 -8.31 -7.42 -8.17
CA LYS A 13 -8.34 -7.47 -9.63
C LYS A 13 -7.24 -6.57 -10.20
N ALA A 14 -6.19 -7.15 -10.79
CA ALA A 14 -5.02 -6.42 -11.30
C ALA A 14 -5.37 -5.30 -12.30
N ILE A 15 -6.47 -5.45 -13.04
CA ILE A 15 -6.97 -4.43 -13.97
C ILE A 15 -7.59 -3.20 -13.29
N ALA A 16 -7.98 -3.31 -12.02
CA ALA A 16 -8.79 -2.31 -11.32
C ALA A 16 -8.06 -1.65 -10.16
N HIS A 17 -7.07 -2.32 -9.57
CA HIS A 17 -6.37 -1.81 -8.39
C HIS A 17 -4.86 -2.02 -8.50
N ASN A 18 -4.16 -1.40 -7.57
CA ASN A 18 -2.73 -1.55 -7.36
C ASN A 18 -2.44 -1.30 -5.88
N VAL A 19 -1.21 -1.58 -5.48
CA VAL A 19 -0.69 -1.25 -4.16
C VAL A 19 0.53 -0.36 -4.34
N VAL A 20 0.54 0.79 -3.70
CA VAL A 20 1.70 1.69 -3.67
C VAL A 20 2.11 1.88 -2.23
N GLN A 21 3.37 1.58 -1.91
CA GLN A 21 3.94 1.94 -0.62
C GLN A 21 4.33 3.42 -0.65
N VAL A 22 3.83 4.19 0.31
CA VAL A 22 3.99 5.65 0.36
C VAL A 22 4.49 6.12 1.73
N SER A 23 4.86 7.40 1.82
CA SER A 23 5.13 8.07 3.09
C SER A 23 3.82 8.31 3.88
N GLU A 24 3.92 8.68 5.15
CA GLU A 24 2.73 9.08 5.93
C GLU A 24 2.05 10.33 5.36
N GLU A 25 2.84 11.27 4.83
CA GLU A 25 2.32 12.49 4.17
C GLU A 25 1.50 12.13 2.93
N ASP A 26 2.07 11.33 2.03
CA ASP A 26 1.40 10.88 0.81
C ASP A 26 0.17 10.01 1.10
N TYR A 27 0.23 9.18 2.15
CA TYR A 27 -0.91 8.42 2.64
C TYR A 27 -2.08 9.32 3.05
N ASN A 28 -1.80 10.40 3.76
CA ASN A 28 -2.82 11.34 4.22
C ASN A 28 -3.39 12.18 3.07
N ALA A 29 -2.55 12.60 2.13
CA ALA A 29 -2.93 13.40 0.97
C ALA A 29 -3.49 12.58 -0.21
N CYS A 30 -3.42 11.25 -0.16
CA CYS A 30 -3.73 10.36 -1.28
C CYS A 30 -2.92 10.71 -2.56
N THR A 31 -1.65 11.03 -2.36
CA THR A 31 -0.67 11.34 -3.40
C THR A 31 0.37 10.24 -3.53
N VAL A 32 1.11 10.26 -4.64
CA VAL A 32 2.28 9.40 -4.83
C VAL A 32 3.42 10.31 -5.26
N SER A 33 4.33 10.59 -4.34
CA SER A 33 5.55 11.34 -4.64
C SER A 33 6.57 10.44 -5.36
N ARG A 34 7.73 11.01 -5.73
CA ARG A 34 8.94 10.39 -6.38
C ARG A 34 9.09 8.87 -6.20
N PRO A 35 9.73 8.14 -7.15
CA PRO A 35 9.45 6.73 -7.43
C PRO A 35 9.16 5.88 -6.18
N SER A 36 7.88 5.55 -6.01
CA SER A 36 7.35 4.76 -4.91
C SER A 36 7.19 3.30 -5.34
N PRO A 37 7.54 2.31 -4.48
CA PRO A 37 7.30 0.90 -4.77
C PRO A 37 5.84 0.67 -5.14
N THR A 38 5.62 0.20 -6.37
CA THR A 38 4.29 0.00 -6.94
C THR A 38 4.13 -1.44 -7.38
N TYR A 39 3.08 -2.08 -6.90
CA TYR A 39 2.77 -3.48 -7.14
C TYR A 39 1.44 -3.58 -7.89
N ARG A 40 1.38 -4.47 -8.88
CA ARG A 40 0.28 -4.54 -9.87
C ARG A 40 -0.11 -5.98 -10.24
N SER A 41 0.35 -7.00 -9.49
CA SER A 41 0.10 -8.40 -9.89
C SER A 41 -1.33 -8.88 -9.59
N GLY A 42 -2.05 -8.20 -8.70
CA GLY A 42 -3.33 -8.69 -8.16
C GLY A 42 -3.20 -9.74 -7.06
N ASN A 43 -1.97 -10.18 -6.75
CA ASN A 43 -1.63 -11.08 -5.65
C ASN A 43 -0.22 -10.74 -5.15
N ASP A 44 -0.02 -9.51 -4.69
CA ASP A 44 1.30 -9.00 -4.31
C ASP A 44 1.71 -9.52 -2.93
N HIS A 45 2.95 -10.00 -2.84
CA HIS A 45 3.53 -10.54 -1.62
C HIS A 45 4.66 -9.60 -1.17
N ILE A 46 4.42 -8.85 -0.10
CA ILE A 46 5.35 -7.83 0.41
C ILE A 46 5.87 -8.31 1.76
N LYS A 47 7.14 -8.72 1.81
CA LYS A 47 7.79 -9.09 3.06
C LYS A 47 8.18 -7.85 3.85
N VAL A 48 7.75 -7.77 5.11
CA VAL A 48 8.18 -6.69 6.02
C VAL A 48 9.50 -7.07 6.67
N THR A 49 10.56 -6.29 6.42
CA THR A 49 11.92 -6.61 6.85
C THR A 49 12.42 -5.77 8.02
N SER A 50 11.62 -4.80 8.47
CA SER A 50 11.92 -3.95 9.62
C SER A 50 10.66 -3.61 10.40
N SER A 51 10.83 -3.27 11.68
CA SER A 51 9.78 -2.73 12.53
C SER A 51 9.45 -1.30 12.12
N GLY A 52 8.22 -0.85 12.36
CA GLY A 52 7.80 0.52 12.08
C GLY A 52 6.41 0.61 11.48
N ARG A 53 6.06 1.80 10.98
CA ARG A 53 4.79 2.07 10.30
C ARG A 53 4.99 2.07 8.79
N PHE A 54 4.18 1.30 8.09
CA PHE A 54 4.16 1.20 6.64
C PHE A 54 2.80 1.62 6.12
N PHE A 55 2.77 2.40 5.05
CA PHE A 55 1.55 2.98 4.50
C PHE A 55 1.37 2.53 3.07
N PHE A 56 0.17 2.08 2.75
CA PHE A 56 -0.17 1.59 1.43
C PHE A 56 -1.46 2.23 0.95
N ILE A 57 -1.51 2.59 -0.33
CA ILE A 57 -2.70 3.13 -1.00
C ILE A 57 -2.95 2.43 -2.33
N CYS A 58 -4.18 2.52 -2.83
CA CYS A 58 -4.46 2.37 -4.25
C CYS A 58 -4.54 3.76 -4.90
N TYR A 59 -3.67 4.06 -5.87
CA TYR A 59 -3.59 5.41 -6.45
C TYR A 59 -4.53 5.65 -7.65
N VAL A 60 -5.42 4.70 -7.97
CA VAL A 60 -6.38 4.86 -9.07
C VAL A 60 -7.28 6.07 -8.81
N LYS A 61 -7.34 6.98 -9.79
CA LYS A 61 -8.02 8.28 -9.68
C LYS A 61 -9.45 8.28 -10.24
N THR A 62 -9.82 7.29 -11.05
CA THR A 62 -11.16 7.19 -11.64
C THR A 62 -11.74 5.79 -11.41
N PRO A 63 -12.61 5.61 -10.39
CA PRO A 63 -12.94 6.57 -9.33
C PRO A 63 -11.77 6.79 -8.35
N LEU A 64 -11.86 7.82 -7.49
CA LEU A 64 -10.84 8.20 -6.51
C LEU A 64 -10.68 7.14 -5.39
N HIS A 65 -9.91 6.07 -5.63
CA HIS A 65 -9.88 4.89 -4.75
C HIS A 65 -9.32 5.20 -3.36
N CYS A 66 -8.17 5.87 -3.27
CA CYS A 66 -7.55 6.19 -1.98
C CYS A 66 -8.43 7.13 -1.15
N GLU A 67 -8.98 8.15 -1.80
CA GLU A 67 -9.84 9.17 -1.19
C GLU A 67 -11.15 8.56 -0.68
N ASN A 68 -11.63 7.51 -1.35
CA ASN A 68 -12.76 6.69 -0.92
C ASN A 68 -12.40 5.60 0.12
N GLY A 69 -11.19 5.65 0.68
CA GLY A 69 -10.77 4.79 1.80
C GLY A 69 -9.95 3.56 1.42
N MET A 70 -9.55 3.39 0.16
CA MET A 70 -8.67 2.28 -0.26
C MET A 70 -7.21 2.56 0.10
N LYS A 71 -6.94 2.59 1.40
CA LYS A 71 -5.65 2.89 2.04
C LYS A 71 -5.54 2.12 3.37
N ILE A 72 -4.33 1.69 3.74
CA ILE A 72 -4.07 1.03 5.02
C ILE A 72 -2.73 1.46 5.62
N ALA A 73 -2.71 1.69 6.93
CA ALA A 73 -1.51 1.89 7.73
C ALA A 73 -1.25 0.65 8.58
N ILE A 74 -0.05 0.10 8.50
CA ILE A 74 0.34 -1.15 9.14
C ILE A 74 1.47 -0.88 10.12
N THR A 75 1.32 -1.33 11.37
CA THR A 75 2.39 -1.29 12.37
C THR A 75 3.02 -2.67 12.49
N VAL A 76 4.33 -2.75 12.23
CA VAL A 76 5.15 -3.97 12.32
C VAL A 76 6.02 -3.88 13.58
N GLN A 77 6.01 -4.94 14.38
CA GLN A 77 6.81 -5.09 15.60
C GLN A 77 8.03 -5.97 15.38
#